data_AF-A0A061R4R7-F1
#
_entry.id   AF-A0A061R4R7-F1
#
_cell.length_a   1.000
_cell.length_b   1.000
_cell.length_c   1.000
_cell.angle_alpha   90.00
_cell.angle_beta   90.00
_cell.angle_gamma   90.00
#
_symmetry.space_group_name_H-M   'P 1'
#
loop_
_entity.id
_entity.type
_entity.pdbx_description
1 polymer ?
#
loop_
_entity_poly.entity_id
_entity_poly.type
_entity_poly.pdbx_seq_one_letter_code
_entity_poly.pdbx_strand_id
1 'polypeptide(L)'
;SSLLSDYCFQRNQNYKIKISHWFGMNLPVLLCALYLLRSEARDLQANFANYRRHVLSEHCVRRQEPYKQGCTYECPEHSCVKSGRSCVNNFHDCECEWGWVKHDYEDICIQSGGGSGGCQKEQWPPKSGCHYTCPEHSCVKSGRTCVNNFDDCECDHGWEKHSGGWCVPEDHSGGEDCRRTQWPPKTGCSYECPEHSCVKSGRSCVNNFDDCECEYGWEKHSGGWCVTEDYSDEEGCRRTQWPPKTGCTYECPEHSCVKSGRSCVNNFDDCECDYGWEKHSGGWCVR
;
A
#
# COMPACT_ATOMS: atom_id res chain seq x y z
N SER A 1 -16.95 0.42 25.11
CA SER A 1 -16.44 0.93 23.82
C SER A 1 -16.24 -0.18 22.79
N SER A 2 -15.69 -1.34 23.16
CA SER A 2 -15.51 -2.49 22.25
C SER A 2 -16.81 -3.10 21.73
N LEU A 3 -17.79 -3.36 22.62
CA LEU A 3 -19.07 -4.00 22.22
C LEU A 3 -19.92 -3.19 21.23
N LEU A 4 -19.78 -1.86 21.20
CA LEU A 4 -20.50 -1.02 20.24
C LEU A 4 -19.82 -1.05 18.85
N SER A 5 -18.49 -1.19 18.83
CA SER A 5 -17.69 -1.29 17.61
C SER A 5 -18.02 -2.56 16.85
N ASP A 6 -18.06 -3.69 17.54
CA ASP A 6 -18.34 -5.01 16.94
C ASP A 6 -19.77 -5.08 16.40
N TYR A 7 -20.73 -4.45 17.09
CA TYR A 7 -22.12 -4.39 16.66
C TYR A 7 -22.35 -3.51 15.42
N CYS A 8 -21.63 -2.39 15.29
CA CYS A 8 -21.73 -1.56 14.08
C CYS A 8 -21.02 -2.21 12.87
N PHE A 9 -19.94 -2.98 13.09
CA PHE A 9 -19.15 -3.60 12.02
C PHE A 9 -19.89 -4.77 11.35
N GLN A 10 -20.52 -5.66 12.12
CA GLN A 10 -21.24 -6.83 11.57
C GLN A 10 -22.48 -6.48 10.73
N ARG A 11 -23.04 -5.28 10.88
CA ARG A 11 -24.29 -4.90 10.18
C ARG A 11 -24.09 -4.16 8.86
N ASN A 12 -22.85 -3.79 8.52
CA ASN A 12 -22.58 -2.82 7.45
C ASN A 12 -22.19 -3.42 6.09
N GLN A 13 -22.17 -4.75 5.94
CA GLN A 13 -21.83 -5.37 4.64
C GLN A 13 -22.97 -5.42 3.61
N ASN A 14 -24.19 -4.94 3.92
CA ASN A 14 -25.35 -5.15 3.03
C ASN A 14 -26.28 -3.95 2.78
N TYR A 15 -25.89 -2.69 3.07
CA TYR A 15 -26.80 -1.55 2.84
C TYR A 15 -26.17 -0.36 2.09
N LYS A 16 -26.50 -0.23 0.80
CA LYS A 16 -26.58 1.07 0.11
C LYS A 16 -27.78 1.85 0.68
N ILE A 17 -27.56 2.64 1.72
CA ILE A 17 -28.63 3.44 2.34
C ILE A 17 -28.95 4.65 1.45
N LYS A 18 -30.12 4.64 0.78
CA LYS A 18 -30.72 5.84 0.18
C LYS A 18 -31.32 6.71 1.31
N ILE A 19 -30.78 7.92 1.45
CA ILE A 19 -31.14 8.91 2.49
C ILE A 19 -32.45 9.60 2.11
N SER A 20 -33.61 8.94 2.28
CA SER A 20 -34.89 9.63 2.06
C SER A 20 -35.98 9.41 3.11
N HIS A 21 -35.78 8.58 4.14
CA HIS A 21 -36.78 8.42 5.21
C HIS A 21 -36.11 8.34 6.60
N TRP A 22 -36.06 9.47 7.32
CA TRP A 22 -35.43 9.61 8.65
C TRP A 22 -36.42 9.72 9.82
N PHE A 23 -37.69 9.42 9.63
CA PHE A 23 -38.66 9.36 10.73
C PHE A 23 -38.93 7.91 11.13
N GLY A 24 -38.16 7.41 12.11
CA GLY A 24 -38.39 6.09 12.71
C GLY A 24 -37.14 5.27 13.07
N MET A 25 -35.92 5.81 12.97
CA MET A 25 -34.72 5.06 13.31
C MET A 25 -34.60 4.82 14.83
N ASN A 26 -34.37 3.55 15.18
CA ASN A 26 -34.08 3.10 16.53
C ASN A 26 -32.77 3.74 17.03
N LEU A 27 -32.75 4.23 18.28
CA LEU A 27 -31.62 4.98 18.89
C LEU A 27 -30.22 4.35 18.67
N PRO A 28 -30.05 3.01 18.66
CA PRO A 28 -28.74 2.39 18.40
C PRO A 28 -28.19 2.65 16.99
N VAL A 29 -29.06 2.76 15.98
CA VAL A 29 -28.65 3.02 14.58
C VAL A 29 -28.16 4.46 14.43
N LEU A 30 -28.82 5.40 15.12
CA LEU A 30 -28.41 6.80 15.16
C LEU A 30 -27.02 6.95 15.81
N LEU A 31 -26.74 6.19 16.87
CA LEU A 31 -25.44 6.21 17.55
C LEU A 31 -24.32 5.61 16.69
N CYS A 32 -24.56 4.53 15.93
CA CYS A 32 -23.57 4.02 14.96
C CYS A 32 -23.28 5.05 13.85
N ALA A 33 -24.30 5.69 13.29
CA ALA A 33 -24.13 6.71 12.25
C ALA A 33 -23.31 7.91 12.75
N LEU A 34 -23.57 8.40 13.97
CA LEU A 34 -22.80 9.46 14.60
C LEU A 34 -21.36 9.05 14.90
N TYR A 35 -21.12 7.77 15.23
CA TYR A 35 -19.76 7.26 15.46
C TYR A 35 -18.94 7.22 14.16
N LEU A 36 -19.53 6.72 13.07
CA LEU A 36 -18.89 6.67 11.74
C LEU A 36 -18.58 8.09 11.22
N LEU A 37 -19.54 9.01 11.32
CA LEU A 37 -19.30 10.42 10.97
C LEU A 37 -18.16 11.05 11.79
N ARG A 38 -17.95 10.59 13.03
CA ARG A 38 -16.86 11.08 13.89
C ARG A 38 -15.51 10.44 13.57
N SER A 39 -15.44 9.21 13.06
CA SER A 39 -14.18 8.63 12.60
C SER A 39 -13.73 9.28 11.30
N GLU A 40 -14.64 9.41 10.31
CA GLU A 40 -14.35 10.07 9.04
C GLU A 40 -13.92 11.53 9.24
N ALA A 41 -14.52 12.24 10.21
CA ALA A 41 -14.10 13.60 10.55
C ALA A 41 -12.67 13.68 11.14
N ARG A 42 -12.19 12.64 11.82
CA ARG A 42 -10.79 12.62 12.32
C ARG A 42 -9.80 12.39 11.18
N ASP A 43 -10.13 11.51 10.25
CA ASP A 43 -9.28 11.23 9.09
C ASP A 43 -9.20 12.46 8.17
N LEU A 44 -10.30 13.18 7.99
CA LEU A 44 -10.33 14.48 7.31
C LEU A 44 -9.49 15.54 8.03
N GLN A 45 -9.49 15.59 9.37
CA GLN A 45 -8.64 16.51 10.14
C GLN A 45 -7.15 16.19 10.00
N ALA A 46 -6.77 14.92 9.99
CA ALA A 46 -5.39 14.49 9.76
C ALA A 46 -4.91 14.86 8.34
N ASN A 47 -5.77 14.65 7.34
CA ASN A 47 -5.51 15.04 5.96
C ASN A 47 -5.42 16.57 5.79
N PHE A 48 -6.26 17.35 6.48
CA PHE A 48 -6.16 18.82 6.50
C PHE A 48 -4.89 19.32 7.18
N ALA A 49 -4.39 18.64 8.22
CA ALA A 49 -3.12 18.99 8.87
C ALA A 49 -1.90 18.73 7.97
N ASN A 50 -1.94 17.68 7.13
CA ASN A 50 -0.94 17.41 6.12
C ASN A 50 -1.06 18.35 4.92
N TYR A 51 -2.29 18.67 4.49
CA TYR A 51 -2.54 19.62 3.41
C TYR A 51 -2.13 21.05 3.79
N ARG A 52 -2.42 21.50 5.03
CA ARG A 52 -1.98 22.80 5.54
C ARG A 52 -0.46 22.89 5.66
N ARG A 53 0.24 21.77 5.91
CA ARG A 53 1.71 21.69 5.84
C ARG A 53 2.23 21.75 4.39
N HIS A 54 1.52 21.13 3.44
CA HIS A 54 1.86 21.20 2.02
C HIS A 54 1.66 22.60 1.42
N VAL A 55 0.59 23.32 1.78
CA VAL A 55 0.36 24.69 1.30
C VAL A 55 1.33 25.70 1.93
N LEU A 56 1.87 25.41 3.12
CA LEU A 56 2.94 26.20 3.73
C LEU A 56 4.34 25.92 3.13
N SER A 57 4.51 24.97 2.20
CA SER A 57 5.80 24.75 1.53
C SER A 57 6.16 25.85 0.51
N GLU A 58 5.25 26.78 0.21
CA GLU A 58 5.57 28.05 -0.44
C GLU A 58 6.41 29.00 0.44
N HIS A 59 6.71 28.65 1.70
CA HIS A 59 7.45 29.54 2.61
C HIS A 59 8.97 29.57 2.45
N CYS A 60 9.58 28.71 1.63
CA CYS A 60 11.01 28.84 1.32
C CYS A 60 11.21 29.85 0.17
N VAL A 61 10.65 31.05 0.34
CA VAL A 61 10.86 32.13 -0.61
C VAL A 61 12.31 32.61 -0.44
N ARG A 62 13.17 32.26 -1.40
CA ARG A 62 14.52 32.84 -1.57
C ARG A 62 14.43 34.34 -1.85
N ARG A 63 14.04 35.13 -0.87
CA ARG A 63 14.18 36.58 -0.86
C ARG A 63 15.01 36.97 0.34
N GLN A 64 16.32 36.76 0.25
CA GLN A 64 17.18 37.77 0.86
C GLN A 64 16.93 39.03 0.05
N GLU A 65 16.37 40.07 0.67
CA GLU A 65 16.39 41.38 0.03
C GLU A 65 17.86 41.74 -0.19
N PRO A 66 18.27 42.02 -1.44
CA PRO A 66 19.66 42.34 -1.71
C PRO A 66 20.00 43.58 -0.90
N TYR A 67 21.02 43.46 -0.04
CA TYR A 67 21.62 44.57 0.68
C TYR A 67 20.78 45.23 1.79
N LYS A 68 20.56 44.50 2.89
CA LYS A 68 20.56 45.16 4.20
C LYS A 68 22.00 45.18 4.72
N GLN A 69 22.60 46.37 4.87
CA GLN A 69 23.94 46.53 5.43
C GLN A 69 24.06 45.78 6.76
N GLY A 70 24.90 44.74 6.81
CA GLY A 70 25.17 43.95 8.02
C GLY A 70 24.91 42.44 7.92
N CYS A 71 24.28 41.94 6.84
CA CYS A 71 24.20 40.50 6.59
C CYS A 71 25.50 40.01 5.94
N THR A 72 26.20 39.05 6.56
CA THR A 72 27.48 38.53 6.04
C THR A 72 27.40 37.11 5.49
N TYR A 73 26.23 36.46 5.56
CA TYR A 73 26.06 35.06 5.22
C TYR A 73 24.87 34.84 4.28
N GLU A 74 25.07 34.01 3.27
CA GLU A 74 24.04 33.56 2.35
C GLU A 74 23.68 32.11 2.66
N CYS A 75 22.38 31.81 2.74
CA CYS A 75 21.93 30.45 2.97
C CYS A 75 22.35 29.55 1.78
N PRO A 76 22.91 28.36 2.03
CA PRO A 76 23.37 27.46 0.98
C PRO A 76 22.23 26.96 0.09
N GLU A 77 22.56 26.23 -0.97
CA GLU A 77 21.55 25.60 -1.82
C GLU A 77 20.59 24.72 -1.01
N HIS A 78 19.35 24.65 -1.48
CA HIS A 78 18.26 23.95 -0.81
C HIS A 78 17.98 24.40 0.62
N SER A 79 18.13 25.70 0.87
CA SER A 79 17.79 26.32 2.14
C SER A 79 17.30 27.76 1.97
N CYS A 80 16.63 28.27 3.00
CA CYS A 80 16.11 29.63 3.08
C CYS A 80 16.33 30.23 4.47
N VAL A 81 16.12 31.54 4.56
CA VAL A 81 16.18 32.28 5.82
C VAL A 81 15.03 31.85 6.72
N LYS A 82 15.32 31.54 7.99
CA LYS A 82 14.29 31.21 8.99
C LYS A 82 13.26 32.33 9.10
N SER A 83 11.98 31.95 9.21
CA SER A 83 10.89 32.89 9.38
C SER A 83 11.12 33.83 10.59
N GLY A 84 10.87 35.12 10.38
CA GLY A 84 11.08 36.17 11.40
C GLY A 84 12.52 36.70 11.51
N ARG A 85 13.47 36.19 10.71
CA ARG A 85 14.82 36.76 10.62
C ARG A 85 14.89 37.81 9.51
N SER A 86 15.52 38.94 9.80
CA SER A 86 15.77 40.01 8.83
C SER A 86 17.21 40.05 8.31
N CYS A 87 18.09 39.26 8.92
CA CYS A 87 19.49 39.07 8.51
C CYS A 87 19.92 37.62 8.77
N VAL A 88 20.92 37.18 8.03
CA VAL A 88 21.56 35.86 8.16
C VAL A 88 23.04 36.10 8.42
N ASN A 89 23.53 35.61 9.56
CA ASN A 89 24.94 35.80 9.96
C ASN A 89 25.72 34.49 9.95
N ASN A 90 25.02 33.36 9.99
CA ASN A 90 25.60 32.02 9.89
C ASN A 90 24.52 31.02 9.46
N PHE A 91 24.93 29.77 9.22
CA PHE A 91 24.03 28.71 8.78
C PHE A 91 22.88 28.43 9.76
N HIS A 92 23.03 28.70 11.07
CA HIS A 92 21.96 28.49 12.04
C HIS A 92 20.73 29.39 11.81
N ASP A 93 20.90 30.50 11.10
CA ASP A 93 19.81 31.39 10.67
C ASP A 93 19.06 30.86 9.42
N CYS A 94 19.55 29.77 8.83
CA CYS A 94 18.94 29.10 7.67
C CYS A 94 18.16 27.83 8.07
N GLU A 95 17.18 27.48 7.24
CA GLU A 95 16.33 26.30 7.31
C GLU A 95 16.33 25.59 5.95
N CYS A 96 16.51 24.28 5.94
CA CYS A 96 16.56 23.50 4.70
C CYS A 96 15.17 23.38 4.06
N GLU A 97 15.13 23.30 2.73
CA GLU A 97 13.93 22.99 1.96
C GLU A 97 13.37 21.61 2.33
N TRP A 98 12.09 21.38 2.06
CA TRP A 98 11.46 20.09 2.34
C TRP A 98 12.16 18.96 1.57
N GLY A 99 12.47 17.87 2.26
CA GLY A 99 13.28 16.78 1.71
C GLY A 99 14.79 17.00 1.82
N TRP A 100 15.24 18.03 2.54
CA TRP A 100 16.65 18.29 2.81
C TRP A 100 16.89 18.40 4.31
N VAL A 101 18.03 17.87 4.78
CA VAL A 101 18.43 17.87 6.19
C VAL A 101 19.70 18.69 6.37
N LYS A 102 19.74 19.38 7.51
CA LYS A 102 20.82 20.28 7.88
C LYS A 102 22.09 19.50 8.25
N HIS A 103 23.20 19.83 7.62
CA HIS A 103 24.52 19.28 7.92
C HIS A 103 25.40 20.39 8.52
N ASP A 104 25.28 20.61 9.84
CA ASP A 104 25.88 21.75 10.55
C ASP A 104 27.42 21.81 10.48
N TYR A 105 28.11 20.73 10.14
CA TYR A 105 29.57 20.73 10.05
C TYR A 105 30.09 21.35 8.75
N GLU A 106 29.34 21.21 7.66
CA GLU A 106 29.73 21.68 6.33
C GLU A 106 28.90 22.88 5.88
N ASP A 107 27.98 23.35 6.73
CA ASP A 107 27.08 24.45 6.42
C ASP A 107 26.28 24.23 5.11
N ILE A 108 25.79 23.01 4.90
CA ILE A 108 25.00 22.61 3.73
C ILE A 108 23.71 21.89 4.11
N CYS A 109 22.76 21.85 3.17
CA CYS A 109 21.60 20.98 3.24
C CYS A 109 21.82 19.78 2.31
N ILE A 110 21.61 18.56 2.81
CA ILE A 110 21.76 17.32 2.05
C ILE A 110 20.41 16.68 1.78
N GLN A 111 20.22 16.13 0.57
CA GLN A 111 18.95 15.57 0.17
C GLN A 111 18.65 14.34 1.04
N SER A 112 17.60 14.44 1.84
CA SER A 112 17.03 13.28 2.49
C SER A 112 16.33 12.48 1.41
N GLY A 113 16.76 11.25 1.18
CA GLY A 113 16.01 10.31 0.34
C GLY A 113 14.54 10.37 0.79
N GLY A 114 13.66 10.78 -0.13
CA GLY A 114 12.40 11.46 0.18
C GLY A 114 11.56 10.85 1.31
N GLY A 115 11.15 11.70 2.24
CA GLY A 115 10.26 11.38 3.35
C GLY A 115 10.67 12.14 4.61
N SER A 116 9.75 12.89 5.22
CA SER A 116 10.03 13.61 6.47
C SER A 116 10.34 12.61 7.59
N GLY A 117 11.63 12.42 7.90
CA GLY A 117 12.13 11.38 8.80
C GLY A 117 13.09 10.37 8.17
N GLY A 118 13.58 10.63 6.95
CA GLY A 118 14.47 9.75 6.19
C GLY A 118 15.80 9.44 6.88
N CYS A 119 15.81 8.33 7.58
CA CYS A 119 16.86 7.34 7.63
C CYS A 119 18.13 7.59 6.75
N GLN A 120 19.31 7.81 7.36
CA GLN A 120 20.57 7.94 6.60
C GLN A 120 21.10 6.56 6.17
N LYS A 121 21.02 6.24 4.87
CA LYS A 121 21.45 4.96 4.31
C LYS A 121 22.96 4.71 4.43
N GLU A 122 23.76 5.76 4.55
CA GLU A 122 25.20 5.63 4.65
C GLU A 122 25.70 6.16 5.99
N GLN A 123 26.49 5.34 6.68
CA GLN A 123 27.25 5.76 7.84
C GLN A 123 28.42 6.62 7.35
N TRP A 124 28.19 7.92 7.16
CA TRP A 124 29.25 8.85 6.74
C TRP A 124 29.68 9.80 7.86
N PRO A 125 30.99 9.89 8.17
CA PRO A 125 32.07 8.98 7.76
C PRO A 125 32.09 7.67 8.57
N PRO A 126 32.53 6.54 7.97
CA PRO A 126 32.72 5.29 8.70
C PRO A 126 33.83 5.45 9.73
N LYS A 127 33.47 5.45 11.01
CA LYS A 127 34.43 5.52 12.12
C LYS A 127 35.15 4.18 12.24
N SER A 128 36.48 4.19 12.31
CA SER A 128 37.30 2.98 12.46
C SER A 128 36.85 2.18 13.69
N GLY A 129 36.43 0.92 13.48
CA GLY A 129 35.94 0.02 14.54
C GLY A 129 34.43 -0.28 14.50
N CYS A 130 33.67 0.38 13.62
CA CYS A 130 32.28 0.03 13.34
C CYS A 130 32.24 -1.01 12.22
N HIS A 131 31.67 -2.18 12.49
CA HIS A 131 31.71 -3.33 11.57
C HIS A 131 30.33 -3.80 11.09
N TYR A 132 29.25 -3.16 11.54
CA TYR A 132 27.89 -3.55 11.17
C TYR A 132 27.31 -2.62 10.12
N THR A 133 26.73 -3.18 9.07
CA THR A 133 25.99 -2.44 8.04
C THR A 133 24.51 -2.71 8.24
N CYS A 134 23.71 -1.65 8.25
CA CYS A 134 22.27 -1.80 8.35
C CYS A 134 21.73 -2.61 7.16
N PRO A 135 20.82 -3.58 7.38
CA PRO A 135 20.26 -4.41 6.31
C PRO A 135 19.40 -3.59 5.35
N GLU A 136 18.93 -4.24 4.28
CA GLU A 136 18.05 -3.61 3.30
C GLU A 136 16.78 -3.02 3.96
N HIS A 137 16.28 -1.92 3.39
CA HIS A 137 15.15 -1.15 3.91
C HIS A 137 15.34 -0.66 5.35
N SER A 138 16.58 -0.37 5.71
CA SER A 138 16.95 0.20 7.00
C SER A 138 18.14 1.14 6.87
N CYS A 139 18.37 1.91 7.92
CA CYS A 139 19.35 2.97 7.95
C CYS A 139 19.97 3.10 9.33
N VAL A 140 20.97 3.97 9.46
CA VAL A 140 21.53 4.32 10.76
C VAL A 140 20.58 5.27 11.50
N LYS A 141 20.25 4.93 12.76
CA LYS A 141 19.50 5.82 13.66
C LYS A 141 20.21 7.16 13.81
N SER A 142 19.42 8.24 13.82
CA SER A 142 19.94 9.58 14.06
C SER A 142 20.78 9.67 15.36
N GLY A 143 21.89 10.39 15.32
CA GLY A 143 22.79 10.59 16.47
C GLY A 143 23.72 9.41 16.79
N ARG A 144 23.71 8.33 16.00
CA ARG A 144 24.68 7.23 16.16
C ARG A 144 25.97 7.53 15.42
N THR A 145 27.09 7.54 16.15
CA THR A 145 28.43 7.65 15.57
C THR A 145 29.01 6.30 15.11
N CYS A 146 28.38 5.20 15.53
CA CYS A 146 28.82 3.84 15.24
C CYS A 146 27.63 2.89 15.16
N VAL A 147 27.66 1.99 14.19
CA VAL A 147 26.68 0.91 14.04
C VAL A 147 27.37 -0.39 14.44
N ASN A 148 26.92 -0.99 15.55
CA ASN A 148 27.49 -2.24 16.08
C ASN A 148 26.57 -3.44 15.83
N ASN A 149 25.27 -3.20 15.74
CA ASN A 149 24.25 -4.21 15.47
C ASN A 149 22.98 -3.56 14.90
N PHE A 150 21.95 -4.37 14.66
CA PHE A 150 20.68 -3.90 14.12
C PHE A 150 19.89 -2.98 15.06
N ASP A 151 20.21 -2.92 16.35
CA ASP A 151 19.56 -1.98 17.28
C ASP A 151 19.98 -0.54 17.02
N ASP A 152 21.14 -0.34 16.37
CA ASP A 152 21.60 0.96 15.89
C ASP A 152 20.95 1.35 14.56
N CYS A 153 20.16 0.46 13.96
CA CYS A 153 19.43 0.69 12.73
C CYS A 153 17.94 1.00 12.96
N GLU A 154 17.37 1.76 12.04
CA GLU A 154 15.95 2.11 11.97
C GLU A 154 15.42 1.69 10.59
N CYS A 155 14.19 1.18 10.53
CA CYS A 155 13.60 0.74 9.27
C CYS A 155 13.10 1.93 8.46
N ASP A 156 13.17 1.83 7.14
CA ASP A 156 12.62 2.83 6.24
C ASP A 156 11.11 2.99 6.46
N HIS A 157 10.54 4.14 6.12
CA HIS A 157 9.10 4.36 6.25
C HIS A 157 8.29 3.29 5.50
N GLY A 158 7.29 2.70 6.16
CA GLY A 158 6.54 1.57 5.61
C GLY A 158 7.24 0.23 5.85
N TRP A 159 8.22 0.17 6.76
CA TRP A 159 8.90 -1.06 7.20
C TRP A 159 9.05 -1.09 8.73
N GLU A 160 8.81 -2.25 9.34
CA GLU A 160 8.91 -2.50 10.77
C GLU A 160 10.04 -3.48 11.11
N LYS A 161 10.49 -3.38 12.36
CA LYS A 161 11.61 -4.16 12.87
C LYS A 161 11.19 -5.60 13.18
N HIS A 162 11.75 -6.57 12.47
CA HIS A 162 11.54 -7.99 12.77
C HIS A 162 12.55 -8.52 13.81
N SER A 163 12.12 -9.50 14.61
CA SER A 163 12.89 -10.08 15.73
C SER A 163 14.22 -10.73 15.31
N GLY A 164 14.38 -11.05 14.03
CA GLY A 164 15.58 -11.68 13.49
C GLY A 164 16.68 -10.73 13.03
N GLY A 165 16.48 -9.40 13.12
CA GLY A 165 17.53 -8.45 12.76
C GLY A 165 17.42 -7.84 11.36
N TRP A 166 16.20 -7.72 10.81
CA TRP A 166 15.92 -7.11 9.50
C TRP A 166 14.59 -6.36 9.52
N CYS A 167 14.34 -5.57 8.48
CA CYS A 167 13.09 -4.84 8.30
C CYS A 167 12.14 -5.62 7.39
N VAL A 168 10.84 -5.60 7.72
CA VAL A 168 9.75 -6.16 6.91
C VAL A 168 8.73 -5.06 6.63
N PRO A 169 7.97 -5.07 5.53
CA PRO A 169 6.99 -4.01 5.27
C PRO A 169 5.99 -3.86 6.42
N GLU A 170 5.65 -2.63 6.80
CA GLU A 170 4.56 -2.31 7.72
C GLU A 170 3.24 -2.68 7.04
N ASP A 171 2.50 -3.61 7.64
CA ASP A 171 1.17 -4.01 7.19
C ASP A 171 0.17 -2.85 7.41
N HIS A 172 0.09 -1.91 6.46
CA HIS A 172 -0.87 -0.79 6.48
C HIS A 172 -2.25 -1.14 5.87
N SER A 173 -2.50 -2.41 5.55
CA SER A 173 -3.82 -2.91 5.17
C SER A 173 -4.44 -3.66 6.34
N GLY A 174 -5.58 -3.16 6.83
CA GLY A 174 -6.42 -3.82 7.84
C GLY A 174 -7.11 -5.07 7.32
N GLY A 175 -6.33 -6.06 6.89
CA GLY A 175 -6.71 -7.43 6.57
C GLY A 175 -5.43 -8.25 6.58
N GLU A 176 -5.43 -9.39 7.26
CA GLU A 176 -4.30 -10.32 7.34
C GLU A 176 -3.77 -10.63 5.93
N ASP A 177 -2.75 -9.89 5.49
CA ASP A 177 -2.50 -9.71 4.06
C ASP A 177 -1.56 -10.79 3.53
N CYS A 178 -1.98 -11.30 2.39
CA CYS A 178 -1.55 -12.57 1.84
C CYS A 178 -0.14 -12.42 1.23
N ARG A 179 0.94 -12.80 1.94
CA ARG A 179 2.32 -12.73 1.38
C ARG A 179 2.53 -13.75 0.24
N ARG A 180 2.43 -13.29 -1.02
CA ARG A 180 2.67 -14.09 -2.25
C ARG A 180 4.02 -14.83 -2.25
N THR A 181 5.05 -14.21 -1.68
CA THR A 181 6.41 -14.77 -1.67
C THR A 181 6.90 -15.05 -0.26
N GLN A 182 7.40 -16.26 -0.05
CA GLN A 182 8.14 -16.64 1.13
C GLN A 182 9.43 -15.79 1.21
N TRP A 183 9.51 -14.88 2.19
CA TRP A 183 10.72 -14.08 2.41
C TRP A 183 11.36 -14.36 3.78
N PRO A 184 12.66 -14.73 3.83
CA PRO A 184 13.53 -15.04 2.70
C PRO A 184 13.17 -16.39 2.03
N PRO A 185 13.47 -16.58 0.73
CA PRO A 185 13.28 -17.85 0.05
C PRO A 185 14.11 -18.94 0.74
N LYS A 186 13.44 -19.97 1.27
CA LYS A 186 14.10 -21.06 1.98
C LYS A 186 14.48 -22.17 1.01
N THR A 187 15.76 -22.53 0.97
CA THR A 187 16.28 -23.60 0.11
C THR A 187 15.61 -24.93 0.44
N GLY A 188 14.93 -25.55 -0.53
CA GLY A 188 14.24 -26.84 -0.38
C GLY A 188 12.70 -26.79 -0.52
N CYS A 189 12.11 -25.62 -0.73
CA CYS A 189 10.70 -25.48 -1.08
C CYS A 189 10.56 -25.42 -2.60
N SER A 190 9.72 -26.28 -3.18
CA SER A 190 9.62 -26.48 -4.64
C SER A 190 8.30 -25.98 -5.24
N TYR A 191 7.39 -25.43 -4.43
CA TYR A 191 6.09 -24.96 -4.88
C TYR A 191 5.92 -23.47 -4.61
N GLU A 192 5.39 -22.74 -5.58
CA GLU A 192 5.04 -21.33 -5.46
C GLU A 192 3.50 -21.21 -5.46
N CYS A 193 2.97 -20.39 -4.55
CA CYS A 193 1.53 -20.15 -4.50
C CYS A 193 1.08 -19.46 -5.80
N PRO A 194 -0.04 -19.91 -6.41
CA PRO A 194 -0.55 -19.34 -7.64
C PRO A 194 -1.01 -17.89 -7.44
N GLU A 195 -1.37 -17.26 -8.55
CA GLU A 195 -1.91 -15.89 -8.53
C GLU A 195 -3.14 -15.75 -7.61
N HIS A 196 -3.23 -14.60 -6.94
CA HIS A 196 -4.24 -14.29 -5.92
C HIS A 196 -4.23 -15.22 -4.71
N SER A 197 -3.05 -15.74 -4.38
CA SER A 197 -2.85 -16.58 -3.21
C SER A 197 -1.47 -16.37 -2.59
N CYS A 198 -1.34 -16.76 -1.34
CA CYS A 198 -0.14 -16.59 -0.53
C CYS A 198 0.13 -17.78 0.35
N VAL A 199 1.30 -17.79 0.96
CA VAL A 199 1.67 -18.79 1.95
C VAL A 199 0.84 -18.61 3.23
N LYS A 200 0.20 -19.69 3.69
CA LYS A 200 -0.52 -19.70 4.97
C LYS A 200 0.40 -19.28 6.12
N SER A 201 -0.16 -18.52 7.06
CA SER A 201 0.56 -18.13 8.27
C SER A 201 1.13 -19.34 9.03
N GLY A 202 2.35 -19.19 9.54
CA GLY A 202 3.06 -20.25 10.28
C GLY A 202 3.71 -21.34 9.40
N ARG A 203 3.60 -21.27 8.06
CA ARG A 203 4.28 -22.21 7.17
C ARG A 203 5.69 -21.73 6.84
N SER A 204 6.66 -22.60 7.08
CA SER A 204 8.07 -22.36 6.74
C SER A 204 8.47 -22.96 5.39
N CYS A 205 7.54 -23.59 4.67
CA CYS A 205 7.74 -24.14 3.35
C CYS A 205 6.38 -24.39 2.67
N VAL A 206 6.33 -24.23 1.35
CA VAL A 206 5.16 -24.51 0.53
C VAL A 206 5.46 -25.74 -0.30
N ASN A 207 4.67 -26.81 -0.13
CA ASN A 207 4.85 -28.06 -0.88
C ASN A 207 3.76 -28.26 -1.94
N ASN A 208 2.59 -27.65 -1.73
CA ASN A 208 1.46 -27.70 -2.63
C ASN A 208 0.48 -26.54 -2.31
N PHE A 209 -0.61 -26.45 -3.07
CA PHE A 209 -1.63 -25.41 -2.90
C PHE A 209 -2.39 -25.47 -1.57
N ASP A 210 -2.32 -26.58 -0.81
CA ASP A 210 -2.92 -26.64 0.53
C ASP A 210 -2.15 -25.85 1.57
N ASP A 211 -0.87 -25.57 1.30
CA ASP A 211 -0.05 -24.64 2.08
C ASP A 211 -0.32 -23.17 1.70
N CYS A 212 -1.17 -22.92 0.69
CA CYS A 212 -1.56 -21.59 0.25
C CYS A 212 -2.97 -21.19 0.73
N GLU A 213 -3.19 -19.88 0.85
CA GLU A 213 -4.45 -19.21 1.20
C GLU A 213 -4.76 -18.17 0.13
N CYS A 214 -6.04 -17.96 -0.18
CA CYS A 214 -6.45 -17.00 -1.21
C CYS A 214 -6.48 -15.58 -0.65
N GLU A 215 -6.15 -14.60 -1.48
CA GLU A 215 -6.28 -13.17 -1.16
C GLU A 215 -7.75 -12.83 -0.83
N TYR A 216 -7.97 -11.76 -0.05
CA TYR A 216 -9.32 -11.33 0.31
C TYR A 216 -10.20 -11.11 -0.93
N GLY A 217 -11.41 -11.68 -0.91
CA GLY A 217 -12.34 -11.66 -2.05
C GLY A 217 -12.11 -12.78 -3.07
N TRP A 218 -11.18 -13.70 -2.80
CA TRP A 218 -10.92 -14.89 -3.61
C TRP A 218 -11.13 -16.17 -2.79
N GLU A 219 -11.67 -17.20 -3.44
CA GLU A 219 -12.01 -18.50 -2.90
C GLU A 219 -11.19 -19.62 -3.52
N LYS A 220 -10.94 -20.66 -2.72
CA LYS A 220 -10.13 -21.80 -3.12
C LYS A 220 -10.92 -22.72 -4.06
N HIS A 221 -10.46 -22.85 -5.30
CA HIS A 221 -11.03 -23.77 -6.28
C HIS A 221 -10.36 -25.16 -6.21
N SER A 222 -11.14 -26.21 -6.51
CA SER A 222 -10.71 -27.62 -6.43
C SER A 222 -9.55 -27.97 -7.38
N GLY A 223 -9.30 -27.15 -8.38
CA GLY A 223 -8.21 -27.34 -9.35
C GLY A 223 -6.85 -26.78 -8.94
N GLY A 224 -6.74 -26.11 -7.78
CA GLY A 224 -5.45 -25.63 -7.29
C GLY A 224 -5.17 -24.14 -7.54
N TRP A 225 -6.20 -23.28 -7.56
CA TRP A 225 -6.06 -21.82 -7.74
C TRP A 225 -7.18 -21.07 -7.01
N CYS A 226 -7.06 -19.75 -6.94
CA CYS A 226 -8.05 -18.86 -6.31
C CYS A 226 -8.95 -18.20 -7.36
N VAL A 227 -10.24 -18.02 -7.06
CA VAL A 227 -11.25 -17.38 -7.95
C VAL A 227 -12.14 -16.43 -7.16
N THR A 228 -12.68 -15.35 -7.73
CA THR A 228 -13.55 -14.40 -6.99
C THR A 228 -14.98 -14.94 -6.77
N GLU A 229 -15.79 -14.33 -5.89
CA GLU A 229 -17.21 -14.73 -5.72
C GLU A 229 -18.01 -14.64 -7.04
N ASP A 230 -17.69 -13.71 -7.95
CA ASP A 230 -18.28 -13.64 -9.30
C ASP A 230 -17.97 -14.89 -10.17
N TYR A 231 -17.00 -15.72 -9.77
CA TYR A 231 -16.70 -17.02 -10.38
C TYR A 231 -17.50 -18.19 -9.78
N SER A 232 -18.14 -17.98 -8.62
CA SER A 232 -18.78 -19.02 -7.79
C SER A 232 -20.25 -19.27 -8.11
N ASP A 233 -20.86 -18.41 -8.92
CA ASP A 233 -22.23 -18.62 -9.38
C ASP A 233 -22.28 -19.80 -10.36
N GLU A 234 -22.93 -20.90 -9.96
CA GLU A 234 -23.25 -22.06 -10.79
C GLU A 234 -24.02 -21.72 -12.09
N GLU A 235 -24.48 -20.47 -12.24
CA GLU A 235 -25.25 -19.98 -13.39
C GLU A 235 -24.59 -18.79 -14.12
N GLY A 236 -23.37 -18.38 -13.73
CA GLY A 236 -22.67 -17.23 -14.28
C GLY A 236 -21.97 -17.51 -15.63
N CYS A 237 -22.44 -16.86 -16.69
CA CYS A 237 -21.94 -16.98 -18.06
C CYS A 237 -20.48 -16.44 -18.18
N ARG A 238 -19.46 -17.32 -18.23
CA ARG A 238 -18.02 -16.96 -18.39
C ARG A 238 -17.61 -16.51 -19.80
N ARG A 239 -17.26 -15.24 -20.04
CA ARG A 239 -16.78 -14.76 -21.37
C ARG A 239 -15.42 -15.31 -21.80
N THR A 240 -14.53 -15.57 -20.84
CA THR A 240 -13.16 -16.02 -21.11
C THR A 240 -12.87 -17.36 -20.44
N GLN A 241 -12.18 -18.25 -21.16
CA GLN A 241 -11.67 -19.49 -20.59
C GLN A 241 -10.54 -19.19 -19.61
N TRP A 242 -10.72 -19.53 -18.33
CA TRP A 242 -9.67 -19.42 -17.32
C TRP A 242 -9.49 -20.75 -16.55
N PRO A 243 -8.24 -21.24 -16.38
CA PRO A 243 -7.00 -20.70 -16.95
C PRO A 243 -6.93 -20.87 -18.49
N PRO A 244 -6.14 -20.03 -19.19
CA PRO A 244 -5.92 -20.18 -20.62
C PRO A 244 -5.19 -21.50 -20.87
N LYS A 245 -5.88 -22.43 -21.53
CA LYS A 245 -5.33 -23.76 -21.84
C LYS A 245 -4.63 -23.70 -23.20
N THR A 246 -3.36 -24.09 -23.23
CA THR A 246 -2.57 -24.16 -24.46
C THR A 246 -3.29 -25.00 -25.52
N GLY A 247 -3.66 -24.39 -26.64
CA GLY A 247 -4.41 -25.02 -27.74
C GLY A 247 -5.86 -24.58 -27.89
N CYS A 248 -6.43 -23.86 -26.92
CA CYS A 248 -7.74 -23.22 -27.05
C CYS A 248 -7.53 -21.80 -27.58
N THR A 249 -8.00 -21.53 -28.79
CA THR A 249 -7.72 -20.27 -29.51
C THR A 249 -8.97 -19.42 -29.74
N TYR A 250 -10.13 -19.90 -29.32
CA TYR A 250 -11.40 -19.24 -29.56
C TYR A 250 -11.92 -18.56 -28.30
N GLU A 251 -12.30 -17.29 -28.42
CA GLU A 251 -12.97 -16.53 -27.36
C GLU A 251 -14.45 -16.38 -27.70
N CYS A 252 -15.31 -16.54 -26.70
CA CYS A 252 -16.74 -16.37 -26.92
C CYS A 252 -17.05 -14.89 -27.26
N PRO A 253 -17.86 -14.64 -28.31
CA PRO A 253 -18.20 -13.28 -28.74
C PRO A 253 -19.01 -12.53 -27.68
N GLU A 254 -19.26 -11.25 -27.91
CA GLU A 254 -20.07 -10.45 -26.98
C GLU A 254 -21.44 -11.04 -26.73
N HIS A 255 -21.92 -10.88 -25.49
CA HIS A 255 -23.17 -11.43 -25.00
C HIS A 255 -23.25 -12.96 -25.06
N SER A 256 -22.09 -13.62 -24.90
CA SER A 256 -21.99 -15.06 -24.81
C SER A 256 -20.85 -15.49 -23.90
N CYS A 257 -20.92 -16.74 -23.44
CA CYS A 257 -19.95 -17.33 -22.56
C CYS A 257 -19.68 -18.79 -22.88
N VAL A 258 -18.62 -19.34 -22.28
CA VAL A 258 -18.29 -20.75 -22.33
C VAL A 258 -19.37 -21.58 -21.64
N LYS A 259 -19.87 -22.60 -22.34
CA LYS A 259 -20.80 -23.58 -21.78
C LYS A 259 -20.20 -24.30 -20.58
N SER A 260 -21.03 -24.55 -19.57
CA SER A 260 -20.62 -25.32 -18.40
C SER A 260 -20.07 -26.70 -18.78
N GLY A 261 -19.03 -27.15 -18.08
CA GLY A 261 -18.35 -28.43 -18.32
C GLY A 261 -17.39 -28.47 -19.51
N ARG A 262 -17.17 -27.35 -20.22
CA ARG A 262 -16.19 -27.30 -21.31
C ARG A 262 -14.79 -26.99 -20.78
N SER A 263 -13.83 -27.85 -21.16
CA SER A 263 -12.41 -27.69 -20.82
C SER A 263 -11.60 -26.92 -21.88
N CYS A 264 -12.24 -26.57 -23.00
CA CYS A 264 -11.65 -25.84 -24.11
C CYS A 264 -12.76 -25.20 -24.96
N VAL A 265 -12.51 -23.99 -25.44
CA VAL A 265 -13.38 -23.30 -26.40
C VAL A 265 -12.69 -23.32 -27.75
N ASN A 266 -13.27 -24.01 -28.73
CA ASN A 266 -12.69 -24.14 -30.07
C ASN A 266 -13.52 -23.41 -31.13
N ASN A 267 -14.80 -23.17 -30.86
CA ASN A 267 -15.72 -22.43 -31.71
C ASN A 267 -16.94 -21.96 -30.91
N PHE A 268 -17.85 -21.26 -31.57
CA PHE A 268 -19.07 -20.72 -30.95
C PHE A 268 -20.07 -21.79 -30.46
N ASP A 269 -19.93 -23.06 -30.85
CA ASP A 269 -20.77 -24.13 -30.31
C ASP A 269 -20.39 -24.49 -28.87
N ASP A 270 -19.18 -24.17 -28.45
CA ASP A 270 -18.74 -24.24 -27.07
C ASP A 270 -19.22 -23.02 -26.25
N CYS A 271 -19.88 -22.05 -26.89
CA CYS A 271 -20.45 -20.88 -26.25
C CYS A 271 -21.98 -20.93 -26.12
N GLU A 272 -22.53 -20.22 -25.14
CA GLU A 272 -23.94 -20.02 -24.83
C GLU A 272 -24.23 -18.52 -24.68
N CYS A 273 -25.37 -18.05 -25.17
CA CYS A 273 -25.72 -16.63 -25.12
C CYS A 273 -26.16 -16.20 -23.72
N ASP A 274 -25.87 -14.96 -23.34
CA ASP A 274 -26.37 -14.35 -22.11
C ASP A 274 -27.90 -14.37 -22.07
N TYR A 275 -28.48 -14.33 -20.87
CA TYR A 275 -29.93 -14.29 -20.70
C TYR A 275 -30.57 -13.14 -21.49
N GLY A 276 -31.57 -13.48 -22.32
CA GLY A 276 -32.25 -12.52 -23.19
C GLY A 276 -31.60 -12.31 -24.56
N TRP A 277 -30.61 -13.13 -24.93
CA TRP A 277 -29.99 -13.16 -26.25
C TRP A 277 -30.16 -14.54 -26.90
N GLU A 278 -30.33 -14.56 -28.22
CA GLU A 278 -30.52 -15.76 -29.04
C GLU A 278 -29.33 -16.02 -29.96
N LYS A 279 -29.07 -17.32 -30.21
CA LYS A 279 -27.97 -17.77 -31.05
C LYS A 279 -28.27 -17.50 -32.53
N HIS A 280 -27.47 -16.66 -33.17
CA HIS A 280 -27.54 -16.44 -34.62
C HIS A 280 -26.68 -17.47 -35.39
N SER A 281 -27.11 -17.86 -36.59
CA SER A 281 -26.41 -18.86 -37.41
C SER A 281 -25.01 -18.42 -37.87
N GLY A 282 -24.70 -17.13 -37.74
CA GLY A 282 -23.40 -16.56 -38.11
C GLY A 282 -22.33 -16.62 -37.02
N GLY A 283 -22.63 -17.14 -35.82
CA GLY A 283 -21.62 -17.30 -34.78
C GLY A 283 -21.57 -16.17 -33.74
N TRP A 284 -22.70 -15.51 -33.47
CA TRP A 284 -22.82 -14.47 -32.44
C TRP A 284 -24.22 -14.48 -31.82
N CYS A 285 -24.40 -13.73 -30.73
CA CYS A 285 -25.67 -13.59 -30.04
C CYS A 285 -26.39 -12.31 -30.50
N VAL A 286 -27.71 -12.38 -30.68
CA VAL A 286 -28.58 -11.24 -31.03
C VAL A 286 -29.72 -11.12 -30.03
N ARG A 287 -30.23 -9.91 -29.82
CA ARG A 287 -31.32 -9.63 -28.89
C ARG A 287 -32.67 -9.52 -29.61
#